data_AF-A0A4P8R763-F1
#
_entry.id   AF-A0A4P8R763-F1
#
_cell.length_a   1.000
_cell.length_b   1.000
_cell.length_c   1.000
_cell.angle_alpha   90.00
_cell.angle_beta   90.00
_cell.angle_gamma   90.00
#
_symmetry.space_group_name_H-M   'P 1'
#
loop_
_entity.id
_entity.type
_entity.pdbx_description
1 polymer ?
#
loop_
_entity_poly.entity_id
_entity_poly.type
_entity_poly.pdbx_seq_one_letter_code
_entity_poly.pdbx_strand_id
1 'polypeptide(L)'
;MRWGSSRGSSERRLPSTDDARSLVSPRGYGDAMKPVTELDASAVDRYADALTEVARALAERDVTAARAALAPIAGEVWEGSLKRAGTRNSDGEATGERDVDDAARARTFLGDGMRCTYCGGRAIPRSILVAMSDVFPDELPYYWRYKTGTVHPAYWAVAAEADHVLAHSAGGAGDDGNLATLHVACNTIKSDSSRESMPVIEARPAPEGWDGLVSLYAACVLAGNSRGARHHAIGYHTERMKHFGVSAIEPEAAPDQR
;
A
#
# COMPACT_ATOMS: atom_id res chain seq x y z
N MET A 1 9.03 -43.09 51.69
CA MET A 1 8.82 -41.65 51.47
C MET A 1 9.94 -41.09 50.60
N ARG A 2 9.66 -40.81 49.32
CA ARG A 2 9.99 -39.55 48.61
C ARG A 2 9.75 -39.77 47.11
N TRP A 3 8.92 -38.89 46.58
CA TRP A 3 8.72 -38.65 45.15
C TRP A 3 9.97 -37.98 44.56
N GLY A 4 10.28 -38.31 43.31
CA GLY A 4 11.25 -37.62 42.46
C GLY A 4 10.87 -37.80 41.00
N SER A 5 9.99 -36.93 40.50
CA SER A 5 9.68 -36.78 39.07
C SER A 5 10.76 -35.93 38.40
N SER A 6 11.33 -36.43 37.30
CA SER A 6 11.97 -35.60 36.28
C SER A 6 11.33 -35.91 34.92
N ARG A 7 10.42 -35.04 34.47
CA ARG A 7 9.95 -34.98 33.08
C ARG A 7 10.99 -34.20 32.28
N GLY A 8 11.64 -34.84 31.33
CA GLY A 8 12.38 -34.16 30.27
C GLY A 8 11.40 -33.69 29.20
N SER A 9 11.09 -32.40 29.21
CA SER A 9 10.36 -31.72 28.14
C SER A 9 11.28 -31.52 26.94
N SER A 10 11.06 -32.28 25.87
CA SER A 10 11.61 -31.96 24.55
C SER A 10 10.89 -30.74 24.01
N GLU A 11 11.45 -29.56 24.24
CA GLU A 11 11.00 -28.32 23.59
C GLU A 11 11.21 -28.45 22.08
N ARG A 12 10.11 -28.65 21.36
CA ARG A 12 10.05 -28.42 19.92
C ARG A 12 10.27 -26.92 19.70
N ARG A 13 11.50 -26.59 19.32
CA ARG A 13 11.92 -25.26 18.88
C ARG A 13 11.05 -24.84 17.71
N LEU A 14 10.22 -23.81 17.90
CA LEU A 14 9.48 -23.17 16.82
C LEU A 14 10.49 -22.53 15.85
N PRO A 15 10.27 -22.61 14.53
CA PRO A 15 11.18 -22.00 13.56
C PRO A 15 11.19 -20.48 13.71
N SER A 16 12.37 -19.88 13.54
CA SER A 16 12.56 -18.44 13.70
C SER A 16 11.97 -17.66 12.53
N THR A 17 11.71 -16.38 12.77
CA THR A 17 11.07 -15.41 11.88
C THR A 17 11.83 -15.11 10.57
N ASP A 18 12.98 -15.74 10.32
CA ASP A 18 13.76 -15.54 9.09
C ASP A 18 13.40 -16.48 7.93
N ASP A 19 12.65 -17.57 8.20
CA ASP A 19 12.33 -18.58 7.16
C ASP A 19 11.09 -18.25 6.30
N ALA A 20 10.40 -17.13 6.53
CA ALA A 20 9.26 -16.70 5.72
C ALA A 20 9.63 -15.85 4.48
N ARG A 21 10.92 -15.66 4.19
CA ARG A 21 11.44 -14.67 3.22
C ARG A 21 11.59 -15.13 1.77
N SER A 22 11.09 -16.31 1.39
CA SER A 22 11.32 -16.83 0.03
C SER A 22 10.18 -17.69 -0.49
N LEU A 23 9.02 -17.11 -0.79
CA LEU A 23 8.00 -17.75 -1.63
C LEU A 23 7.26 -16.72 -2.49
N VAL A 24 7.92 -16.23 -3.54
CA VAL A 24 7.22 -15.67 -4.70
C VAL A 24 7.79 -16.35 -5.94
N SER A 25 7.05 -17.33 -6.46
CA SER A 25 7.31 -17.93 -7.77
C SER A 25 6.93 -16.90 -8.85
N PRO A 26 7.79 -16.60 -9.85
CA PRO A 26 7.46 -15.66 -10.94
C PRO A 26 6.51 -16.25 -12.00
N ARG A 27 5.82 -17.36 -11.72
CA ARG A 27 5.01 -18.08 -12.71
C ARG A 27 3.53 -17.86 -12.47
N GLY A 28 2.94 -17.04 -13.34
CA GLY A 28 1.51 -16.80 -13.44
C GLY A 28 1.26 -15.32 -13.71
N TYR A 29 1.46 -14.88 -14.94
CA TYR A 29 0.83 -13.66 -15.45
C TYR A 29 0.33 -14.05 -16.83
N GLY A 30 -0.94 -14.47 -16.89
CA GLY A 30 -1.55 -15.19 -18.02
C GLY A 30 -1.83 -14.35 -19.27
N ASP A 31 -1.56 -13.05 -19.25
CA ASP A 31 -1.72 -12.12 -20.38
C ASP A 31 -0.44 -11.27 -20.57
N ALA A 32 -0.23 -10.77 -21.79
CA ALA A 32 0.88 -9.86 -22.06
C ALA A 32 0.74 -8.58 -21.21
N MET A 33 1.63 -8.43 -20.22
CA MET A 33 1.71 -7.25 -19.37
C MET A 33 1.85 -5.98 -20.24
N LYS A 34 1.15 -4.92 -19.84
CA LYS A 34 1.13 -3.64 -20.57
C LYS A 34 2.10 -2.67 -19.89
N PRO A 35 3.27 -2.41 -20.47
CA PRO A 35 4.23 -1.51 -19.85
C PRO A 35 3.70 -0.07 -19.83
N VAL A 36 3.84 0.59 -18.69
CA VAL A 36 3.53 2.01 -18.46
C VAL A 36 4.80 2.72 -18.02
N THR A 37 5.25 3.68 -18.82
CA THR A 37 6.52 4.40 -18.59
C THR A 37 6.34 5.80 -17.99
N GLU A 38 5.12 6.32 -18.01
CA GLU A 38 4.80 7.67 -17.53
C GLU A 38 3.46 7.66 -16.79
N LEU A 39 3.34 8.52 -15.77
CA LEU A 39 2.07 8.82 -15.12
C LEU A 39 1.60 10.17 -15.64
N ASP A 40 0.66 10.14 -16.58
CA ASP A 40 0.06 11.36 -17.11
C ASP A 40 -0.79 12.09 -16.06
N ALA A 41 -1.23 13.30 -16.41
CA ALA A 41 -2.00 14.15 -15.50
C ALA A 41 -3.33 13.54 -15.04
N SER A 42 -3.87 12.54 -15.75
CA SER A 42 -5.12 11.85 -15.42
C SER A 42 -4.90 10.58 -14.60
N ALA A 43 -3.66 10.09 -14.48
CA ALA A 43 -3.37 8.78 -13.88
C ALA A 43 -3.97 8.60 -12.48
N VAL A 44 -3.87 9.62 -11.62
CA VAL A 44 -4.46 9.59 -10.26
C VAL A 44 -5.96 9.32 -10.33
N ASP A 45 -6.69 10.07 -11.14
CA ASP A 45 -8.14 9.96 -11.22
C ASP A 45 -8.56 8.67 -11.93
N ARG A 46 -7.89 8.32 -13.03
CA ARG A 46 -8.11 7.07 -13.77
C ARG A 46 -8.00 5.84 -12.86
N TYR A 47 -6.93 5.74 -12.07
CA TYR A 47 -6.75 4.62 -11.15
C TYR A 47 -7.71 4.69 -9.97
N ALA A 48 -7.92 5.86 -9.37
CA ALA A 48 -8.83 5.99 -8.24
C ALA A 48 -10.27 5.66 -8.62
N ASP A 49 -10.75 6.08 -9.80
CA ASP A 49 -12.09 5.78 -10.30
C ASP A 49 -12.26 4.27 -10.54
N ALA A 50 -11.34 3.64 -11.28
CA ALA A 50 -11.39 2.21 -11.54
C ALA A 50 -11.37 1.39 -10.23
N LEU A 51 -10.48 1.73 -9.29
CA LEU A 51 -10.37 1.04 -8.00
C LEU A 51 -11.59 1.28 -7.09
N THR A 52 -12.25 2.42 -7.22
CA THR A 52 -13.52 2.69 -6.50
C THR A 52 -14.61 1.74 -6.97
N GLU A 53 -14.76 1.58 -8.29
CA GLU A 53 -15.76 0.68 -8.87
C GLU A 53 -15.45 -0.79 -8.56
N VAL A 54 -14.17 -1.17 -8.55
CA VAL A 54 -13.72 -2.49 -8.07
C VAL A 54 -14.15 -2.71 -6.62
N ALA A 55 -13.82 -1.77 -5.72
CA ALA A 55 -14.14 -1.88 -4.30
C ALA A 55 -15.66 -2.02 -4.05
N ARG A 56 -16.47 -1.23 -4.77
CA ARG A 56 -17.93 -1.27 -4.69
C ARG A 56 -18.48 -2.63 -5.12
N ALA A 57 -18.06 -3.12 -6.27
CA ALA A 57 -18.48 -4.43 -6.76
C ALA A 57 -18.06 -5.58 -5.82
N LEU A 58 -16.86 -5.49 -5.21
CA LEU A 58 -16.44 -6.46 -4.18
C LEU A 58 -17.30 -6.39 -2.91
N ALA A 59 -17.75 -5.20 -2.51
CA ALA A 59 -18.70 -5.04 -1.40
C ALA A 59 -20.07 -5.66 -1.68
N GLU A 60 -20.49 -5.67 -2.94
CA GLU A 60 -21.69 -6.37 -3.42
C GLU A 60 -21.47 -7.87 -3.65
N ARG A 61 -20.25 -8.37 -3.40
CA ARG A 61 -19.80 -9.75 -3.67
C ARG A 61 -19.90 -10.13 -5.15
N ASP A 62 -19.85 -9.16 -6.05
CA ASP A 62 -19.84 -9.36 -7.50
C ASP A 62 -18.41 -9.25 -8.06
N VAL A 63 -17.71 -10.38 -8.03
CA VAL A 63 -16.34 -10.49 -8.57
C VAL A 63 -16.31 -10.30 -10.09
N THR A 64 -17.38 -10.61 -10.80
CA THR A 64 -17.46 -10.44 -12.25
C THR A 64 -17.53 -8.96 -12.60
N ALA A 65 -18.39 -8.20 -11.92
CA ALA A 65 -18.45 -6.75 -12.06
C ALA A 65 -17.14 -6.09 -11.62
N ALA A 66 -16.53 -6.56 -10.51
CA ALA A 66 -15.24 -6.05 -10.06
C ALA A 66 -14.14 -6.25 -11.11
N ARG A 67 -14.07 -7.42 -11.75
CA ARG A 67 -13.12 -7.69 -12.84
C ARG A 67 -13.39 -6.82 -14.06
N ALA A 68 -14.65 -6.60 -14.41
CA ALA A 68 -15.02 -5.70 -15.51
C ALA A 68 -14.62 -4.24 -15.21
N ALA A 69 -14.79 -3.78 -13.98
CA ALA A 69 -14.35 -2.47 -13.52
C ALA A 69 -12.82 -2.32 -13.52
N LEU A 70 -12.08 -3.41 -13.26
CA LEU A 70 -10.61 -3.43 -13.30
C LEU A 70 -10.07 -3.47 -14.74
N ALA A 71 -10.82 -4.01 -15.69
CA ALA A 71 -10.38 -4.24 -17.07
C ALA A 71 -9.70 -3.06 -17.78
N PRO A 72 -10.11 -1.78 -17.59
CA PRO A 72 -9.46 -0.63 -18.22
C PRO A 72 -7.99 -0.42 -17.80
N ILE A 73 -7.60 -0.92 -16.62
CA ILE A 73 -6.25 -0.78 -16.07
C ILE A 73 -5.53 -2.14 -15.91
N ALA A 74 -6.26 -3.25 -16.13
CA ALA A 74 -5.75 -4.60 -15.91
C ALA A 74 -4.47 -4.92 -16.69
N GLY A 75 -3.51 -5.51 -15.97
CA GLY A 75 -2.25 -6.02 -16.49
C GLY A 75 -1.20 -4.94 -16.75
N GLU A 76 -1.44 -3.69 -16.37
CA GLU A 76 -0.43 -2.64 -16.46
C GLU A 76 0.73 -2.90 -15.49
N VAL A 77 1.96 -2.64 -15.95
CA VAL A 77 3.16 -2.71 -15.13
C VAL A 77 3.99 -1.45 -15.26
N TRP A 78 4.52 -0.99 -14.13
CA TRP A 78 5.38 0.17 -14.10
C TRP A 78 6.78 -0.17 -14.63
N GLU A 79 7.15 0.47 -15.73
CA GLU A 79 8.50 0.45 -16.32
C GLU A 79 9.14 1.85 -16.39
N GLY A 80 8.42 2.86 -15.88
CA GLY A 80 8.87 4.24 -15.90
C GLY A 80 9.99 4.57 -14.91
N SER A 81 10.50 5.79 -15.05
CA SER A 81 11.45 6.39 -14.12
C SER A 81 10.95 7.78 -13.67
N LEU A 82 11.11 8.09 -12.38
CA LEU A 82 10.71 9.38 -11.82
C LEU A 82 11.96 10.24 -11.61
N LYS A 83 11.97 11.45 -12.16
CA LYS A 83 13.06 12.41 -11.96
C LYS A 83 12.92 13.08 -10.60
N ARG A 84 13.96 12.96 -9.76
CA ARG A 84 14.02 13.59 -8.44
C ARG A 84 14.26 15.09 -8.57
N ALA A 85 13.61 15.90 -7.74
CA ALA A 85 13.74 17.36 -7.73
C ALA A 85 15.12 17.86 -7.25
N GLY A 86 15.93 17.00 -6.65
CA GLY A 86 17.31 17.28 -6.25
C GLY A 86 17.77 16.44 -5.06
N THR A 87 19.07 16.23 -4.92
CA THR A 87 19.72 15.73 -3.71
C THR A 87 20.48 16.89 -3.08
N ARG A 88 20.23 17.20 -1.80
CA ARG A 88 21.14 18.08 -1.05
C ARG A 88 22.42 17.30 -0.75
N ASN A 89 23.59 17.93 -0.90
CA ASN A 89 24.84 17.44 -0.31
C ASN A 89 24.69 17.55 1.21
N SER A 90 24.48 16.44 1.91
CA SER A 90 24.40 16.42 3.38
C SER A 90 25.78 16.09 3.95
N ASP A 91 26.53 17.11 4.37
CA ASP A 91 27.67 16.98 5.28
C ASP A 91 27.22 16.84 6.76
N GLY A 92 25.97 16.44 6.98
CA GLY A 92 25.38 16.23 8.32
C GLY A 92 25.08 14.76 8.56
N GLU A 93 25.56 14.23 9.68
CA GLU A 93 25.27 12.88 10.17
C GLU A 93 23.76 12.62 10.20
N ALA A 94 23.32 11.67 9.39
CA ALA A 94 21.94 11.17 9.40
C ALA A 94 21.68 10.50 10.75
N THR A 95 20.98 11.20 11.63
CA THR A 95 20.58 10.68 12.94
C THR A 95 19.08 10.35 12.91
N GLY A 96 18.76 9.07 13.08
CA GLY A 96 17.38 8.59 13.29
C GLY A 96 16.85 7.68 12.19
N GLU A 97 16.36 6.51 12.61
CA GLU A 97 15.62 5.55 11.79
C GLU A 97 14.32 6.21 11.27
N ARG A 98 14.00 6.01 9.98
CA ARG A 98 12.83 6.59 9.27
C ARG A 98 11.49 5.94 9.70
N ASP A 99 11.37 5.53 10.96
CA ASP A 99 10.32 4.64 11.40
C ASP A 99 9.08 5.43 11.85
N VAL A 100 8.26 5.78 10.86
CA VAL A 100 6.87 6.15 11.09
C VAL A 100 6.07 4.86 11.25
N ASP A 101 5.55 4.63 12.45
CA ASP A 101 4.73 3.44 12.75
C ASP A 101 3.39 3.44 11.97
N ASP A 102 2.80 2.27 11.82
CA ASP A 102 1.57 2.10 11.02
C ASP A 102 0.36 2.88 11.56
N ALA A 103 0.29 3.10 12.88
CA ALA A 103 -0.78 3.89 13.48
C ALA A 103 -0.60 5.38 13.19
N ALA A 104 0.63 5.89 13.24
CA ALA A 104 0.98 7.26 12.85
C ALA A 104 0.68 7.49 11.37
N ARG A 105 1.06 6.55 10.49
CA ARG A 105 0.70 6.59 9.05
C ARG A 105 -0.81 6.73 8.85
N ALA A 106 -1.60 5.87 9.51
CA ALA A 106 -3.06 5.92 9.40
C ALA A 106 -3.64 7.24 9.92
N ARG A 107 -3.15 7.77 11.05
CA ARG A 107 -3.55 9.07 11.57
C ARG A 107 -3.24 10.20 10.59
N THR A 108 -2.06 10.22 9.98
CA THR A 108 -1.69 11.20 8.94
C THR A 108 -2.64 11.11 7.76
N PHE A 109 -2.90 9.92 7.23
CA PHE A 109 -3.79 9.73 6.07
C PHE A 109 -5.22 10.21 6.35
N LEU A 110 -5.74 9.92 7.55
CA LEU A 110 -7.05 10.38 7.99
C LEU A 110 -7.08 11.90 8.19
N GLY A 111 -6.04 12.47 8.81
CA GLY A 111 -5.91 13.91 9.06
C GLY A 111 -5.84 14.73 7.76
N ASP A 112 -5.16 14.21 6.74
CA ASP A 112 -5.08 14.82 5.41
C ASP A 112 -6.31 14.54 4.52
N GLY A 113 -7.34 13.86 5.05
CA GLY A 113 -8.56 13.53 4.32
C GLY A 113 -8.33 12.59 3.14
N MET A 114 -7.35 11.71 3.24
CA MET A 114 -6.96 10.73 2.22
C MET A 114 -6.58 11.39 0.89
N ARG A 115 -5.86 12.52 0.98
CA ARG A 115 -5.37 13.31 -0.15
C ARG A 115 -3.87 13.46 -0.09
N CYS A 116 -3.22 13.40 -1.24
CA CYS A 116 -1.84 13.81 -1.36
C CYS A 116 -1.74 15.32 -1.08
N THR A 117 -1.01 15.72 -0.04
CA THR A 117 -0.89 17.13 0.37
C THR A 117 -0.03 17.96 -0.58
N TYR A 118 0.60 17.31 -1.57
CA TYR A 118 1.41 17.94 -2.59
C TYR A 118 0.61 18.25 -3.86
N CYS A 119 -0.10 17.26 -4.43
CA CYS A 119 -0.88 17.45 -5.67
C CYS A 119 -2.40 17.60 -5.45
N GLY A 120 -2.89 17.41 -4.23
CA GLY A 120 -4.32 17.39 -3.87
C GLY A 120 -5.08 16.13 -4.28
N GLY A 121 -4.46 15.25 -5.07
CA GLY A 121 -5.11 14.06 -5.62
C GLY A 121 -5.51 13.01 -4.57
N ARG A 122 -6.51 12.19 -4.90
CA ARG A 122 -6.98 11.07 -4.07
C ARG A 122 -5.85 10.10 -3.75
N ALA A 123 -5.69 9.77 -2.48
CA ALA A 123 -4.77 8.76 -2.01
C ALA A 123 -5.55 7.55 -1.46
N ILE A 124 -5.00 6.36 -1.66
CA ILE A 124 -5.54 5.09 -1.18
C ILE A 124 -4.46 4.44 -0.32
N PRO A 125 -4.74 4.05 0.94
CA PRO A 125 -3.82 3.27 1.74
C PRO A 125 -3.34 2.03 0.98
N ARG A 126 -2.02 1.82 0.95
CA ARG A 126 -1.39 0.67 0.29
C ARG A 126 -2.05 -0.65 0.66
N SER A 127 -2.41 -0.83 1.92
CA SER A 127 -2.96 -2.06 2.45
C SER A 127 -4.35 -2.39 1.86
N ILE A 128 -5.06 -1.41 1.31
CA ILE A 128 -6.32 -1.59 0.58
C ILE A 128 -6.04 -2.03 -0.87
N LEU A 129 -5.04 -1.42 -1.53
CA LEU A 129 -4.57 -1.89 -2.84
C LEU A 129 -4.11 -3.35 -2.79
N VAL A 130 -3.38 -3.71 -1.73
CA VAL A 130 -2.94 -5.10 -1.50
C VAL A 130 -4.13 -6.04 -1.36
N ALA A 131 -5.20 -5.64 -0.65
CA ALA A 131 -6.40 -6.48 -0.56
C ALA A 131 -7.09 -6.69 -1.91
N MET A 132 -7.02 -5.72 -2.83
CA MET A 132 -7.51 -5.90 -4.20
C MET A 132 -6.56 -6.76 -5.05
N SER A 133 -5.25 -6.58 -4.89
CA SER A 133 -4.23 -7.43 -5.53
C SER A 133 -4.35 -8.89 -5.09
N ASP A 134 -4.73 -9.15 -3.83
CA ASP A 134 -5.00 -10.51 -3.37
C ASP A 134 -6.13 -11.19 -4.15
N VAL A 135 -7.13 -10.43 -4.58
CA VAL A 135 -8.26 -10.93 -5.39
C VAL A 135 -7.87 -11.07 -6.87
N PHE A 136 -7.07 -10.13 -7.38
CA PHE A 136 -6.70 -9.99 -8.79
C PHE A 136 -5.16 -9.91 -8.97
N PRO A 137 -4.41 -10.95 -8.61
CA PRO A 137 -2.94 -10.88 -8.58
C PRO A 137 -2.35 -10.66 -9.98
N ASP A 138 -2.98 -11.19 -11.02
CA ASP A 138 -2.50 -11.09 -12.39
C ASP A 138 -2.85 -9.74 -13.03
N GLU A 139 -4.02 -9.19 -12.73
CA GLU A 139 -4.50 -7.92 -13.29
C GLU A 139 -4.01 -6.69 -12.52
N LEU A 140 -3.78 -6.83 -11.21
CA LEU A 140 -3.30 -5.78 -10.31
C LEU A 140 -2.04 -6.24 -9.57
N PRO A 141 -0.93 -6.50 -10.27
CA PRO A 141 0.28 -7.09 -9.69
C PRO A 141 0.91 -6.21 -8.61
N TYR A 142 1.39 -6.85 -7.54
CA TYR A 142 2.14 -6.20 -6.47
C TYR A 142 3.35 -7.01 -6.05
N TYR A 143 4.48 -6.31 -5.96
CA TYR A 143 5.70 -6.83 -5.37
C TYR A 143 6.24 -5.81 -4.37
N TRP A 144 6.41 -6.23 -3.13
CA TRP A 144 6.71 -5.34 -2.01
C TRP A 144 8.02 -4.56 -2.15
N ARG A 145 8.99 -5.07 -2.92
CA ARG A 145 10.25 -4.36 -3.21
C ARG A 145 10.19 -3.48 -4.45
N TYR A 146 9.03 -3.32 -5.10
CA TYR A 146 8.89 -2.39 -6.22
C TYR A 146 9.83 -2.65 -7.41
N LYS A 147 10.11 -3.91 -7.72
CA LYS A 147 10.93 -4.26 -8.89
C LYS A 147 10.22 -3.78 -10.17
N THR A 148 10.96 -3.13 -11.06
CA THR A 148 10.47 -2.68 -12.37
C THR A 148 9.82 -3.84 -13.14
N GLY A 149 8.68 -3.57 -13.77
CA GLY A 149 7.92 -4.58 -14.51
C GLY A 149 7.16 -5.58 -13.64
N THR A 150 7.10 -5.40 -12.31
CA THR A 150 6.41 -6.34 -11.39
C THR A 150 5.34 -5.69 -10.51
N VAL A 151 5.13 -4.38 -10.64
CA VAL A 151 4.18 -3.63 -9.83
C VAL A 151 3.27 -2.81 -10.72
N HIS A 152 1.97 -2.86 -10.44
CA HIS A 152 0.98 -2.06 -11.15
C HIS A 152 1.17 -0.55 -10.88
N PRO A 153 1.06 0.34 -11.89
CA PRO A 153 1.36 1.76 -11.69
C PRO A 153 0.40 2.50 -10.74
N ALA A 154 -0.77 1.94 -10.43
CA ALA A 154 -1.63 2.43 -9.34
C ALA A 154 -0.89 2.54 -7.99
N TYR A 155 0.05 1.62 -7.71
CA TYR A 155 0.90 1.68 -6.52
C TYR A 155 1.88 2.86 -6.50
N TRP A 156 2.08 3.52 -7.64
CA TRP A 156 2.84 4.76 -7.74
C TRP A 156 1.93 5.98 -7.71
N ALA A 157 0.81 5.91 -8.44
CA ALA A 157 -0.08 7.03 -8.66
C ALA A 157 -1.00 7.35 -7.48
N VAL A 158 -1.53 6.35 -6.76
CA VAL A 158 -2.56 6.57 -5.72
C VAL A 158 -2.16 6.03 -4.35
N ALA A 159 -1.18 5.13 -4.24
CA ALA A 159 -0.76 4.60 -2.94
C ALA A 159 -0.23 5.71 -2.02
N ALA A 160 -0.81 5.80 -0.82
CA ALA A 160 -0.40 6.74 0.22
C ALA A 160 0.91 6.32 0.90
N GLU A 161 1.80 7.28 1.11
CA GLU A 161 2.98 7.23 1.95
C GLU A 161 2.93 8.41 2.94
N ALA A 162 3.27 8.15 4.20
CA ALA A 162 3.48 9.22 5.17
C ALA A 162 4.96 9.60 5.10
N ASP A 163 5.25 10.83 4.73
CA ASP A 163 6.62 11.35 4.67
C ASP A 163 6.71 12.66 5.45
N HIS A 164 7.92 12.97 5.90
CA HIS A 164 8.13 14.16 6.71
C HIS A 164 8.02 15.44 5.86
N VAL A 165 7.20 16.39 6.32
CA VAL A 165 7.01 17.73 5.75
C VAL A 165 8.35 18.48 5.72
N LEU A 166 9.04 18.49 6.87
CA LEU A 166 10.45 18.84 6.98
C LEU A 166 11.25 17.55 7.05
N ALA A 167 12.10 17.32 6.05
CA ALA A 167 12.99 16.17 6.04
C ALA A 167 13.82 16.12 7.34
N HIS A 168 14.10 14.92 7.86
CA HIS A 168 14.99 14.75 9.02
C HIS A 168 16.36 15.42 8.80
N SER A 169 16.88 15.40 7.57
CA SER A 169 18.12 16.07 7.18
C SER A 169 18.08 17.60 7.33
N ALA A 170 16.90 18.18 7.52
CA ALA A 170 16.67 19.60 7.80
C ALA A 170 16.22 19.86 9.26
N GLY A 171 16.34 18.88 10.16
CA GLY A 171 15.96 19.02 11.57
C GLY A 171 14.48 18.78 11.86
N GLY A 172 13.74 18.14 10.95
CA GLY A 172 12.34 17.77 11.19
C GLY A 172 12.20 16.75 12.31
N ALA A 173 11.34 17.04 13.29
CA ALA A 173 10.96 16.11 14.35
C ALA A 173 10.12 14.95 13.76
N GLY A 174 10.19 13.76 14.36
CA GLY A 174 9.36 12.61 13.99
C GLY A 174 7.97 12.63 14.63
N ASP A 175 7.47 13.81 15.00
CA ASP A 175 6.14 13.94 15.60
C ASP A 175 5.04 13.92 14.53
N ASP A 176 3.81 13.57 14.94
CA ASP A 176 2.63 13.51 14.08
C ASP A 176 2.37 14.85 13.33
N GLY A 177 2.88 15.98 13.84
CA GLY A 177 2.73 17.30 13.24
C GLY A 177 3.68 17.58 12.06
N ASN A 178 4.70 16.75 11.87
CA ASN A 178 5.66 16.87 10.77
C ASN A 178 5.45 15.80 9.68
N LEU A 179 4.35 15.06 9.69
CA LEU A 179 4.04 14.06 8.66
C LEU A 179 2.98 14.58 7.69
N ALA A 180 3.10 14.17 6.43
CA ALA A 180 2.11 14.43 5.41
C ALA A 180 1.92 13.24 4.48
N THR A 181 0.70 13.13 3.99
CA THR A 181 0.30 12.15 2.99
C THR A 181 0.81 12.56 1.62
N LEU A 182 1.59 11.69 0.98
CA LEU A 182 2.04 11.84 -0.40
C LEU A 182 1.71 10.57 -1.18
N HIS A 183 1.51 10.68 -2.50
CA HIS A 183 1.60 9.50 -3.35
C HIS A 183 3.04 8.98 -3.38
N VAL A 184 3.24 7.67 -3.58
CA VAL A 184 4.59 7.09 -3.76
C VAL A 184 5.37 7.83 -4.87
N ALA A 185 4.72 8.16 -5.99
CA ALA A 185 5.36 8.93 -7.06
C ALA A 185 5.71 10.36 -6.63
N CYS A 186 4.78 11.06 -5.96
CA CYS A 186 5.00 12.41 -5.44
C CYS A 186 6.16 12.45 -4.43
N ASN A 187 6.18 11.48 -3.50
CA ASN A 187 7.26 11.32 -2.52
C ASN A 187 8.61 11.04 -3.20
N THR A 188 8.61 10.20 -4.24
CA THR A 188 9.83 9.90 -5.00
C THR A 188 10.36 11.12 -5.76
N ILE A 189 9.48 11.93 -6.34
CA ILE A 189 9.84 13.20 -7.00
C ILE A 189 10.38 14.20 -5.97
N LYS A 190 9.75 14.31 -4.79
CA LYS A 190 10.21 15.13 -3.66
C LYS A 190 11.64 14.78 -3.24
N SER A 191 11.93 13.49 -3.02
CA SER A 191 13.21 13.03 -2.46
C SER A 191 13.56 13.81 -1.17
N ASP A 192 14.78 14.35 -1.06
CA ASP A 192 15.23 15.13 0.11
C ASP A 192 14.99 16.64 -0.05
N SER A 193 14.29 17.06 -1.10
CA SER A 193 14.01 18.47 -1.36
C SER A 193 13.01 19.04 -0.35
N SER A 194 13.25 20.28 0.08
CA SER A 194 12.31 21.06 0.87
C SER A 194 11.01 21.30 0.08
N ARG A 195 9.88 21.42 0.78
CA ARG A 195 8.58 21.73 0.17
C ARG A 195 8.59 22.97 -0.71
N GLU A 196 9.40 23.97 -0.35
CA GLU A 196 9.60 25.22 -1.09
C GLU A 196 10.33 25.06 -2.43
N SER A 197 11.07 23.97 -2.60
CA SER A 197 11.83 23.64 -3.83
C SER A 197 11.09 22.65 -4.74
N MET A 198 9.89 22.22 -4.35
CA MET A 198 9.07 21.35 -5.17
C MET A 198 8.25 22.18 -6.18
N PRO A 199 8.07 21.69 -7.42
CA PRO A 199 7.23 22.39 -8.39
C PRO A 199 5.81 22.58 -7.84
N VAL A 200 5.23 23.77 -8.07
CA VAL A 200 3.83 24.03 -7.71
C VAL A 200 2.95 23.12 -8.55
N ILE A 201 2.20 22.24 -7.89
CA ILE A 201 1.16 21.45 -8.53
C ILE A 201 -0.19 22.10 -8.23
N GLU A 202 -1.04 22.25 -9.24
CA GLU A 202 -2.42 22.68 -9.03
C GLU A 202 -3.14 21.70 -8.10
N ALA A 203 -3.67 22.22 -6.99
CA ALA A 203 -4.37 21.40 -6.02
C ALA A 203 -5.65 20.81 -6.66
N ARG A 204 -5.73 19.48 -6.69
CA ARG A 204 -6.94 18.78 -7.13
C ARG A 204 -8.00 18.77 -6.03
N PRO A 205 -9.26 19.14 -6.33
CA PRO A 205 -10.37 18.85 -5.42
C PRO A 205 -10.66 17.35 -5.48
N ALA A 206 -10.45 16.61 -4.39
CA ALA A 206 -11.05 15.28 -4.29
C ALA A 206 -12.56 15.43 -3.94
N PRO A 207 -13.40 14.45 -4.32
CA PRO A 207 -14.81 14.45 -3.99
C PRO A 207 -15.04 14.66 -2.48
N GLU A 208 -16.12 15.37 -2.15
CA GLU A 208 -16.60 15.43 -0.77
C GLU A 208 -16.91 14.00 -0.30
N GLY A 209 -16.47 13.66 0.91
CA GLY A 209 -16.64 12.30 1.46
C GLY A 209 -15.65 11.25 0.96
N TRP A 210 -14.58 11.62 0.24
CA TRP A 210 -13.50 10.68 -0.06
C TRP A 210 -12.81 10.18 1.22
N ASP A 211 -12.88 8.87 1.45
CA ASP A 211 -12.34 8.20 2.64
C ASP A 211 -11.17 7.26 2.31
N GLY A 212 -10.59 7.36 1.11
CA GLY A 212 -9.49 6.48 0.69
C GLY A 212 -9.91 5.02 0.49
N LEU A 213 -11.20 4.75 0.31
CA LEU A 213 -11.81 3.41 0.25
C LEU A 213 -11.77 2.64 1.58
N VAL A 214 -11.52 3.32 2.70
CA VAL A 214 -11.46 2.70 4.03
C VAL A 214 -12.79 2.01 4.38
N SER A 215 -13.93 2.63 4.08
CA SER A 215 -15.26 2.01 4.29
C SER A 215 -15.48 0.70 3.53
N LEU A 216 -14.75 0.48 2.43
CA LEU A 216 -14.84 -0.71 1.59
C LEU A 216 -13.72 -1.73 1.86
N TYR A 217 -12.82 -1.43 2.81
CA TYR A 217 -11.62 -2.23 3.02
C TYR A 217 -11.94 -3.68 3.45
N ALA A 218 -12.83 -3.86 4.42
CA ALA A 218 -13.19 -5.18 4.92
C ALA A 218 -13.80 -6.08 3.82
N ALA A 219 -14.57 -5.49 2.90
CA ALA A 219 -15.13 -6.22 1.76
C ALA A 219 -14.05 -6.72 0.79
N CYS A 220 -13.04 -5.89 0.50
CA CYS A 220 -11.91 -6.28 -0.34
C CYS A 220 -11.15 -7.45 0.28
N VAL A 221 -10.87 -7.39 1.59
CA VAL A 221 -10.19 -8.48 2.33
C VAL A 221 -11.00 -9.76 2.29
N LEU A 222 -12.32 -9.68 2.50
CA LEU A 222 -13.21 -10.83 2.49
C LEU A 222 -13.27 -11.50 1.10
N ALA A 223 -13.30 -10.72 0.02
CA ALA A 223 -13.23 -11.28 -1.32
C ALA A 223 -11.97 -12.15 -1.51
N GLY A 224 -10.82 -11.68 -1.00
CA GLY A 224 -9.54 -12.42 -1.02
C GLY A 224 -9.50 -13.67 -0.15
N ASN A 225 -10.43 -13.85 0.81
CA ASN A 225 -10.56 -15.11 1.55
C ASN A 225 -11.12 -16.25 0.67
N SER A 226 -11.82 -15.90 -0.40
CA SER A 226 -12.50 -16.88 -1.25
C SER A 226 -11.77 -17.16 -2.56
N ARG A 227 -10.87 -16.25 -2.99
CA ARG A 227 -10.26 -16.25 -4.32
C ARG A 227 -8.90 -15.56 -4.33
N GLY A 228 -8.14 -15.83 -5.39
CA GLY A 228 -6.87 -15.19 -5.70
C GLY A 228 -5.70 -15.78 -4.90
N ALA A 229 -4.72 -14.95 -4.54
CA ALA A 229 -3.51 -15.39 -3.87
C ALA A 229 -2.98 -14.32 -2.90
N ARG A 230 -2.75 -14.71 -1.65
CA ARG A 230 -2.11 -13.83 -0.65
C ARG A 230 -0.61 -14.06 -0.62
N HIS A 231 0.15 -12.97 -0.57
CA HIS A 231 1.62 -13.00 -0.49
C HIS A 231 2.16 -12.45 0.84
N HIS A 232 1.28 -12.26 1.82
CA HIS A 232 1.61 -11.79 3.18
C HIS A 232 1.13 -12.77 4.25
N ALA A 233 1.59 -12.55 5.48
CA ALA A 233 1.17 -13.35 6.63
C ALA A 233 -0.30 -13.11 6.97
N ILE A 234 -1.00 -14.20 7.35
CA ILE A 234 -2.36 -14.11 7.90
C ILE A 234 -2.38 -13.12 9.07
N GLY A 235 -3.35 -12.21 9.08
CA GLY A 235 -3.48 -11.16 10.07
C GLY A 235 -2.94 -9.81 9.59
N TYR A 236 -2.21 -9.75 8.48
CA TYR A 236 -1.74 -8.49 7.88
C TYR A 236 -2.86 -7.47 7.75
N HIS A 237 -3.99 -7.85 7.15
CA HIS A 237 -5.10 -6.92 6.95
C HIS A 237 -5.83 -6.61 8.26
N THR A 238 -5.91 -7.58 9.16
CA THR A 238 -6.54 -7.40 10.47
C THR A 238 -5.79 -6.34 11.28
N GLU A 239 -4.46 -6.38 11.32
CA GLU A 239 -3.66 -5.35 11.98
C GLU A 239 -3.81 -3.98 11.32
N ARG A 240 -3.79 -3.92 9.98
CA ARG A 240 -3.93 -2.65 9.25
C ARG A 240 -5.30 -2.00 9.44
N MET A 241 -6.39 -2.78 9.40
CA MET A 241 -7.75 -2.28 9.60
C MET A 241 -7.95 -1.61 10.97
N LYS A 242 -7.32 -2.12 12.03
CA LYS A 242 -7.39 -1.53 13.38
C LYS A 242 -6.96 -0.07 13.40
N HIS A 243 -5.92 0.29 12.65
CA HIS A 243 -5.41 1.66 12.61
C HIS A 243 -6.38 2.64 11.92
N PHE A 244 -7.28 2.14 11.06
CA PHE A 244 -8.31 2.94 10.41
C PHE A 244 -9.66 2.88 11.15
N GLY A 245 -9.74 2.24 12.31
CA GLY A 245 -11.00 2.04 13.04
C GLY A 245 -11.98 1.10 12.33
N VAL A 246 -11.52 0.33 11.36
CA VAL A 246 -12.34 -0.67 10.65
C VAL A 246 -12.20 -2.00 11.39
N SER A 247 -13.33 -2.65 11.67
CA SER A 247 -13.35 -4.00 12.22
C SER A 247 -13.45 -5.01 11.09
N ALA A 248 -12.70 -6.11 11.20
CA ALA A 248 -12.86 -7.24 10.29
C ALA A 248 -14.28 -7.81 10.44
N ILE A 249 -14.99 -7.97 9.32
CA ILE A 249 -16.33 -8.59 9.30
C ILE A 249 -16.20 -10.10 9.55
N GLU A 250 -15.13 -10.70 9.03
CA GLU A 250 -14.73 -12.11 9.22
C GLU A 250 -13.19 -12.19 9.31
N PRO A 251 -12.61 -13.24 9.94
CA PRO A 251 -11.16 -13.41 10.01
C PRO A 251 -10.52 -13.51 8.63
N GLU A 252 -9.31 -12.96 8.49
CA GLU A 252 -8.49 -13.19 7.29
C GLU A 252 -8.13 -14.68 7.19
N ALA A 253 -8.35 -15.26 6.01
CA ALA A 253 -8.06 -16.65 5.70
C ALA A 253 -7.30 -16.75 4.37
N ALA A 254 -6.51 -17.80 4.22
CA ALA A 254 -5.95 -18.16 2.92
C ALA A 254 -7.11 -18.50 1.96
N PRO A 255 -7.03 -18.10 0.68
CA PRO A 255 -8.06 -18.44 -0.30
C PRO A 255 -8.26 -19.95 -0.35
N ASP A 256 -9.53 -20.37 -0.37
CA ASP A 256 -9.91 -21.77 -0.53
C ASP A 256 -9.16 -22.36 -1.74
N GLN A 257 -8.24 -23.30 -1.50
CA GLN A 257 -7.64 -24.10 -2.56
C GLN A 257 -8.70 -25.07 -3.09
N ARG A 258 -9.59 -24.61 -3.98
CA ARG A 258 -10.52 -25.46 -4.73
C ARG A 258 -9.97 -25.78 -6.10
#